data_AF-A0A6G0V0E4-F1
#
_entry.id   AF-A0A6G0V0E4-F1
#
_cell.length_a   1.000
_cell.length_b   1.000
_cell.length_c   1.000
_cell.angle_alpha   90.00
_cell.angle_beta   90.00
_cell.angle_gamma   90.00
#
_symmetry.space_group_name_H-M   'P 1'
#
loop_
_entity.id
_entity.type
_entity.pdbx_description
1 polymer ?
#
loop_
_entity_poly.entity_id
_entity_poly.type
_entity_poly.pdbx_seq_one_letter_code
_entity_poly.pdbx_strand_id
1 'polypeptide(L)'
;MITDVHLGVMANVLGIVIFILVITYHYIIANQKKYMNPQFHRGGKPGPVPQSPTTSFTNLPRREFRSSPSGYSSPGAASYYSNYSNSPNVGCLTVVRMTAMAKFNRFIHRLVHFRQMDFEFAAWQMLYLLIHPQTVYRKFVYRKRTKDQWARDDPAFLVLLAAALLFSSVLFAFVLNLSFSGFLAFFMWVVVVDCLLVGITVATILWFLSNKYLRRTLDQDVEWGYCFDVHLNAFFPLLILLHAILPLLFYGIVDYPYFLSRLIGNTVWFVATVYYVYITFLGYTALPILQKTHVFLYPITFLFIFFVATVSAGWNISQTAMDFYHFRAMNANR
;
A
#
# COMPACT_ATOMS: atom_id res chain seq x y z
N MET A 1 -14.97 -46.47 -14.26
CA MET A 1 -14.53 -45.71 -13.07
C MET A 1 -13.35 -44.84 -13.48
N ILE A 2 -13.45 -43.53 -13.31
CA ILE A 2 -12.30 -42.62 -13.44
C ILE A 2 -11.40 -42.87 -12.23
N THR A 3 -10.13 -43.19 -12.47
CA THR A 3 -9.15 -43.35 -11.40
C THR A 3 -8.67 -41.98 -10.93
N ASP A 4 -8.24 -41.88 -9.66
CA ASP A 4 -7.80 -40.60 -9.07
C ASP A 4 -6.65 -39.94 -9.86
N VAL A 5 -5.83 -40.75 -10.52
CA VAL A 5 -4.76 -40.28 -11.42
C VAL A 5 -5.33 -39.58 -12.66
N HIS A 6 -6.37 -40.13 -13.27
CA HIS A 6 -7.04 -39.50 -14.42
C HIS A 6 -7.72 -38.19 -14.01
N LEU A 7 -8.27 -38.11 -12.80
CA LEU A 7 -8.86 -36.88 -12.27
C LEU A 7 -7.79 -35.81 -12.01
N GLY A 8 -6.64 -36.19 -11.46
CA GLY A 8 -5.50 -35.29 -11.24
C GLY A 8 -4.92 -34.73 -12.54
N VAL A 9 -4.78 -35.57 -13.58
CA VAL A 9 -4.30 -35.12 -14.90
C VAL A 9 -5.33 -34.18 -15.56
N MET A 10 -6.62 -34.51 -15.49
CA MET A 10 -7.69 -33.64 -16.00
C MET A 10 -7.71 -32.27 -15.30
N ALA A 11 -7.56 -32.24 -13.97
CA ALA A 11 -7.53 -30.99 -13.21
C ALA A 11 -6.33 -30.11 -13.57
N ASN A 12 -5.14 -30.71 -13.77
CA ASN A 12 -3.95 -29.98 -14.19
C ASN A 12 -4.07 -29.42 -15.61
N VAL A 13 -4.62 -30.21 -16.54
CA VAL A 13 -4.88 -29.76 -17.91
C VAL A 13 -5.90 -28.62 -17.92
N LEU A 14 -6.99 -28.74 -17.14
CA LEU A 14 -7.99 -27.69 -17.00
C LEU A 14 -7.39 -26.41 -16.42
N GLY A 15 -6.52 -26.53 -15.40
CA GLY A 15 -5.83 -25.39 -14.78
C GLY A 15 -4.92 -24.65 -15.77
N ILE A 16 -4.15 -25.38 -16.57
CA ILE A 16 -3.29 -24.80 -17.62
C ILE A 16 -4.14 -24.10 -18.68
N VAL A 17 -5.24 -24.71 -19.10
CA VAL A 17 -6.15 -24.15 -20.12
C VAL A 17 -6.81 -22.85 -19.61
N ILE A 18 -7.28 -22.82 -18.36
CA ILE A 18 -7.84 -21.62 -17.72
C ILE A 18 -6.78 -20.52 -17.63
N PHE A 19 -5.55 -20.86 -17.26
CA PHE A 19 -4.45 -19.91 -17.16
C PHE A 19 -4.10 -19.27 -18.52
N ILE A 20 -4.02 -20.07 -19.58
CA ILE A 20 -3.80 -19.58 -20.95
C ILE A 20 -4.96 -18.70 -21.42
N LEU A 21 -6.21 -19.07 -21.10
CA LEU A 21 -7.39 -18.26 -21.43
C LEU A 21 -7.38 -16.90 -20.74
N VAL A 22 -7.00 -16.83 -19.45
CA VAL A 22 -6.90 -15.55 -18.71
C VAL A 22 -5.81 -14.65 -19.30
N ILE A 23 -4.66 -15.22 -19.67
CA ILE A 23 -3.57 -14.48 -20.33
C ILE A 23 -4.04 -13.95 -21.69
N THR A 24 -4.68 -14.81 -22.49
CA THR A 24 -5.19 -14.46 -23.82
C THR A 24 -6.28 -13.38 -23.74
N TYR A 25 -7.18 -13.48 -22.77
CA TYR A 25 -8.20 -12.46 -22.50
C TYR A 25 -7.58 -11.10 -22.17
N HIS A 26 -6.56 -11.08 -21.29
CA HIS A 26 -5.84 -9.84 -20.96
C HIS A 26 -5.07 -9.29 -22.16
N TYR A 27 -4.48 -10.15 -23.00
CA TYR A 27 -3.81 -9.74 -24.24
C TYR A 27 -4.78 -9.09 -25.23
N ILE A 28 -5.97 -9.67 -25.42
CA ILE A 28 -7.00 -9.13 -26.32
C ILE A 28 -7.49 -7.76 -25.81
N ILE A 29 -7.79 -7.63 -24.52
CA ILE A 29 -8.20 -6.34 -23.93
C ILE A 29 -7.10 -5.28 -24.06
N ALA A 30 -5.84 -5.67 -23.84
CA ALA A 30 -4.70 -4.77 -23.98
C ALA A 30 -4.56 -4.26 -25.42
N ASN A 31 -4.81 -5.09 -26.43
CA ASN A 31 -4.76 -4.69 -27.84
C ASN A 31 -6.00 -3.94 -28.31
N GLN A 32 -7.21 -4.19 -27.77
CA GLN A 32 -8.41 -3.42 -28.15
C GLN A 32 -8.31 -1.94 -27.74
N LYS A 33 -7.64 -1.63 -26.62
CA LYS A 33 -7.35 -0.23 -26.24
C LYS A 33 -6.51 0.53 -27.28
N LYS A 34 -5.77 -0.18 -28.14
CA LYS A 34 -4.91 0.41 -29.17
C LYS A 34 -5.68 0.86 -30.41
N TYR A 35 -6.86 0.31 -30.67
CA TYR A 35 -7.68 0.61 -31.86
C TYR A 35 -8.86 1.56 -31.57
N MET A 36 -9.21 1.78 -30.30
CA MET A 36 -10.30 2.68 -29.88
C MET A 36 -9.88 4.14 -29.65
N ASN A 37 -8.62 4.51 -29.94
CA ASN A 37 -8.14 5.89 -29.72
C ASN A 37 -7.40 6.50 -30.93
N PRO A 38 -8.10 6.79 -32.05
CA PRO A 38 -7.50 7.44 -33.22
C PRO A 38 -7.59 8.98 -33.14
N GLN A 39 -7.15 9.62 -32.04
CA GLN A 39 -7.29 11.08 -31.88
C GLN A 39 -6.07 11.79 -31.29
N PHE A 40 -4.87 11.23 -31.37
CA PHE A 40 -3.71 11.95 -30.81
C PHE A 40 -2.41 11.91 -31.62
N HIS A 41 -2.47 11.81 -32.95
CA HIS A 41 -1.31 12.11 -33.80
C HIS A 41 -1.70 13.00 -34.98
N ARG A 42 -1.80 14.31 -34.74
CA ARG A 42 -1.55 15.33 -35.76
C ARG A 42 -1.03 16.61 -35.10
N GLY A 43 0.25 16.88 -35.29
CA GLY A 43 0.85 18.17 -34.97
C GLY A 43 0.27 19.27 -35.86
N GLY A 44 -0.15 20.37 -35.24
CA GLY A 44 -0.62 21.58 -35.90
C GLY A 44 0.04 22.80 -35.27
N LYS A 45 0.64 23.64 -36.11
CA LYS A 45 1.35 24.90 -35.79
C LYS A 45 0.47 25.89 -34.99
N PRO A 46 1.05 26.80 -34.19
CA PRO A 46 0.28 27.86 -33.53
C PRO A 46 -0.17 28.92 -34.56
N GLY A 47 -1.47 29.21 -34.59
CA GLY A 47 -2.07 30.31 -35.34
C GLY A 47 -1.96 31.66 -34.60
N PRO A 48 -2.25 32.79 -35.28
CA PRO A 48 -1.97 34.12 -34.76
C PRO A 48 -3.01 34.61 -33.73
N VAL A 49 -2.52 35.44 -32.81
CA VAL A 49 -3.26 36.07 -31.70
C VAL A 49 -4.27 37.11 -32.23
N PRO A 50 -5.52 37.18 -31.74
CA PRO A 50 -6.46 38.23 -32.11
C PRO A 50 -6.15 39.54 -31.38
N GLN A 51 -6.08 40.64 -32.12
CA GLN A 51 -6.00 42.01 -31.61
C GLN A 51 -7.38 42.47 -31.10
N SER A 52 -7.44 43.05 -29.91
CA SER A 52 -8.61 43.71 -29.34
C SER A 52 -8.76 45.15 -29.87
N PRO A 53 -10.00 45.67 -30.04
CA PRO A 53 -10.23 46.93 -30.72
C PRO A 53 -10.01 48.15 -29.82
N THR A 54 -9.35 49.14 -30.41
CA THR A 54 -9.20 50.54 -29.98
C THR A 54 -10.56 51.23 -29.81
N THR A 55 -10.77 51.91 -28.69
CA THR A 55 -11.71 53.02 -28.57
C THR A 55 -11.04 54.25 -27.97
N SER A 56 -11.26 55.35 -28.67
CA SER A 56 -10.71 56.69 -28.51
C SER A 56 -11.44 57.50 -27.45
N PHE A 57 -10.70 58.21 -26.60
CA PHE A 57 -11.19 59.43 -25.95
C PHE A 57 -10.12 60.54 -26.01
N THR A 58 -10.64 61.75 -26.20
CA THR A 58 -10.02 62.97 -26.70
C THR A 58 -9.31 63.82 -25.65
N ASN A 59 -8.18 64.43 -26.07
CA ASN A 59 -7.57 65.74 -25.76
C ASN A 59 -7.77 66.41 -24.39
N LEU A 60 -6.65 66.75 -23.72
CA LEU A 60 -6.24 68.10 -23.21
C LEU A 60 -4.87 68.00 -22.46
N PRO A 61 -4.13 69.10 -22.17
CA PRO A 61 -2.80 69.32 -22.73
C PRO A 61 -1.60 68.98 -21.82
N ARG A 62 -0.47 68.77 -22.51
CA ARG A 62 0.89 68.48 -22.05
C ARG A 62 1.45 69.59 -21.15
N ARG A 63 1.76 69.25 -19.89
CA ARG A 63 2.71 69.98 -19.04
C ARG A 63 3.89 69.07 -18.75
N GLU A 64 5.01 69.35 -19.41
CA GLU A 64 6.33 68.86 -19.00
C GLU A 64 6.77 69.63 -17.75
N PHE A 65 7.21 68.96 -16.68
CA PHE A 65 8.42 69.34 -15.93
C PHE A 65 8.80 68.26 -14.88
N ARG A 66 9.98 67.67 -15.13
CA ARG A 66 11.01 67.10 -14.22
C ARG A 66 10.62 66.20 -13.03
N SER A 67 11.02 64.93 -13.12
CA SER A 67 11.44 64.11 -11.98
C SER A 67 12.92 63.71 -12.11
N SER A 68 13.70 63.99 -11.08
CA SER A 68 15.09 63.53 -10.91
C SER A 68 15.14 62.08 -10.40
N PRO A 69 16.27 61.36 -10.56
CA PRO A 69 16.30 59.90 -10.60
C PRO A 69 16.69 59.26 -9.26
N SER A 70 16.08 58.12 -8.91
CA SER A 70 16.62 57.20 -7.92
C SER A 70 16.74 55.80 -8.53
N GLY A 71 17.97 55.32 -8.59
CA GLY A 71 18.36 54.12 -9.30
C GLY A 71 18.05 52.83 -8.55
N TYR A 72 17.74 51.79 -9.32
CA TYR A 72 17.92 50.41 -8.90
C TYR A 72 18.73 49.68 -9.97
N SER A 73 20.01 49.50 -9.65
CA SER A 73 20.98 48.70 -10.38
C SER A 73 20.75 47.22 -10.06
N SER A 74 20.63 46.38 -11.09
CA SER A 74 20.82 44.92 -10.94
C SER A 74 22.30 44.60 -10.78
N PRO A 75 22.65 43.65 -9.88
CA PRO A 75 23.57 42.56 -10.26
C PRO A 75 23.06 41.22 -9.70
N GLY A 76 23.19 40.09 -10.39
CA GLY A 76 24.45 39.46 -10.77
C GLY A 76 24.70 38.26 -9.83
N ALA A 77 24.90 37.08 -10.39
CA ALA A 77 24.95 35.79 -9.70
C ALA A 77 26.03 35.67 -8.62
N ALA A 78 25.71 34.99 -7.52
CA ALA A 78 26.67 34.23 -6.70
C ALA A 78 25.93 33.19 -5.84
N SER A 79 26.19 31.92 -6.13
CA SER A 79 25.82 30.77 -5.30
C SER A 79 26.70 30.74 -4.04
N TYR A 80 26.07 30.89 -2.88
CA TYR A 80 26.69 30.60 -1.58
C TYR A 80 25.96 29.44 -0.91
N TYR A 81 26.68 28.33 -0.72
CA TYR A 81 26.35 27.33 0.27
C TYR A 81 26.50 27.96 1.66
N SER A 82 25.44 28.01 2.44
CA SER A 82 25.52 28.37 3.86
C SER A 82 25.00 27.23 4.74
N ASN A 83 25.92 26.76 5.58
CA ASN A 83 25.72 25.81 6.66
C ASN A 83 24.83 26.39 7.76
N TYR A 84 24.07 25.49 8.36
CA TYR A 84 23.43 25.47 9.69
C TYR A 84 23.36 26.72 10.59
N SER A 85 22.19 26.81 11.24
CA SER A 85 21.84 27.52 12.50
C SER A 85 21.66 29.04 12.46
N ASN A 86 20.41 29.49 12.32
CA ASN A 86 19.65 30.20 13.36
C ASN A 86 18.31 30.70 12.79
N SER A 87 17.20 30.31 13.44
CA SER A 87 15.89 30.98 13.31
C SER A 87 15.93 32.19 14.25
N PRO A 88 15.30 33.36 13.94
CA PRO A 88 13.87 33.42 13.66
C PRO A 88 13.50 34.43 12.56
N ASN A 89 12.76 33.99 11.54
CA ASN A 89 11.83 34.87 10.81
C ASN A 89 10.73 34.03 10.20
N VAL A 90 9.56 34.10 10.83
CA VAL A 90 8.36 33.33 10.48
C VAL A 90 7.68 34.02 9.30
N GLY A 91 8.08 33.64 8.09
CA GLY A 91 7.35 33.96 6.87
C GLY A 91 6.18 33.00 6.68
N CYS A 92 4.98 33.54 6.46
CA CYS A 92 3.65 32.89 6.38
C CYS A 92 3.51 31.74 5.35
N LEU A 93 4.53 31.43 4.53
CA LEU A 93 4.51 30.32 3.57
C LEU A 93 5.83 29.53 3.54
N THR A 94 6.48 29.36 4.69
CA THR A 94 7.46 28.28 4.82
C THR A 94 6.73 26.99 5.13
N VAL A 95 6.59 26.12 4.13
CA VAL A 95 6.37 24.69 4.37
C VAL A 95 7.57 24.22 5.16
N VAL A 96 7.50 24.28 6.49
CA VAL A 96 8.49 23.68 7.37
C VAL A 96 8.41 22.18 7.10
N ARG A 97 9.26 21.69 6.21
CA ARG A 97 9.39 20.27 5.89
C ARG A 97 9.90 19.59 7.15
N MET A 98 8.97 19.18 8.01
CA MET A 98 9.30 18.55 9.28
C MET A 98 10.14 17.30 9.02
N THR A 99 11.21 17.14 9.82
CA THR A 99 12.05 15.95 9.80
C THR A 99 11.19 14.71 10.04
N ALA A 100 11.63 13.56 9.52
CA ALA A 100 10.91 12.29 9.72
C ALA A 100 10.69 12.00 11.22
N MET A 101 11.65 12.34 12.07
CA MET A 101 11.54 12.24 13.53
C MET A 101 10.48 13.19 14.11
N ALA A 102 10.37 14.44 13.62
CA ALA A 102 9.31 15.36 14.04
C ALA A 102 7.91 14.96 13.55
N LYS A 103 7.81 14.24 12.41
CA LYS A 103 6.57 13.61 11.97
C LYS A 103 6.20 12.42 12.86
N PHE A 104 7.16 11.55 13.15
CA PHE A 104 6.96 10.41 14.04
C PHE A 104 6.59 10.82 15.46
N ASN A 105 7.31 11.77 16.07
CA ASN A 105 7.02 12.25 17.42
C ASN A 105 5.60 12.84 17.53
N ARG A 106 5.15 13.59 16.51
CA ARG A 106 3.76 14.08 16.47
C ARG A 106 2.74 12.96 16.26
N PHE A 107 3.09 11.94 15.49
CA PHE A 107 2.24 10.76 15.33
C PHE A 107 2.06 10.02 16.67
N ILE A 108 3.15 9.80 17.43
CA ILE A 108 3.12 9.23 18.79
C ILE A 108 2.30 10.09 19.75
N HIS A 109 2.48 11.41 19.73
CA HIS A 109 1.69 12.32 20.56
C HIS A 109 0.18 12.23 20.25
N ARG A 110 -0.19 12.04 18.97
CA ARG A 110 -1.58 11.85 18.56
C ARG A 110 -2.14 10.48 18.94
N LEU A 111 -1.32 9.42 19.01
CA LEU A 111 -1.76 8.09 19.50
C LEU A 111 -2.30 8.15 20.93
N VAL A 112 -1.78 9.05 21.76
CA VAL A 112 -2.19 9.23 23.16
C VAL A 112 -3.51 10.01 23.29
N HIS A 113 -3.90 10.78 22.27
CA HIS A 113 -5.11 11.62 22.28
C HIS A 113 -6.35 10.91 21.71
N PHE A 114 -6.91 9.97 22.47
CA PHE A 114 -8.03 9.10 22.03
C PHE A 114 -9.30 9.83 21.58
N ARG A 115 -9.61 11.00 22.13
CA ARG A 115 -10.85 11.73 21.82
C ARG A 115 -10.88 12.43 20.46
N GLN A 116 -9.73 12.57 19.81
CA GLN A 116 -9.61 13.28 18.53
C GLN A 116 -9.42 12.31 17.35
N MET A 117 -9.61 11.00 17.57
CA MET A 117 -9.43 9.97 16.55
C MET A 117 -10.73 9.66 15.82
N ASP A 118 -10.68 9.69 14.48
CA ASP A 118 -11.82 9.37 13.60
C ASP A 118 -12.04 7.85 13.47
N PHE A 119 -12.49 7.20 14.55
CA PHE A 119 -12.68 5.74 14.61
C PHE A 119 -13.70 5.22 13.61
N GLU A 120 -14.79 5.95 13.36
CA GLU A 120 -15.83 5.53 12.41
C GLU A 120 -15.25 5.40 10.99
N PHE A 121 -14.49 6.41 10.56
CA PHE A 121 -13.84 6.39 9.26
C PHE A 121 -12.83 5.25 9.15
N ALA A 122 -12.03 5.02 10.20
CA ALA A 122 -11.05 3.95 10.24
C ALA A 122 -11.71 2.55 10.21
N ALA A 123 -12.81 2.35 10.93
CA ALA A 123 -13.57 1.11 10.93
C ALA A 123 -14.17 0.79 9.55
N TRP A 124 -14.80 1.78 8.92
CA TRP A 124 -15.28 1.65 7.54
C TRP A 124 -14.15 1.33 6.57
N GLN A 125 -12.98 1.94 6.78
CA GLN A 125 -11.82 1.67 5.95
C GLN A 125 -11.35 0.21 6.10
N MET A 126 -11.29 -0.32 7.32
CA MET A 126 -10.95 -1.72 7.58
C MET A 126 -11.98 -2.68 6.98
N LEU A 127 -13.27 -2.39 7.11
CA LEU A 127 -14.33 -3.19 6.50
C LEU A 127 -14.22 -3.19 4.96
N TYR A 128 -14.01 -2.01 4.36
CA TYR A 128 -13.83 -1.92 2.91
C TYR A 128 -12.55 -2.60 2.44
N LEU A 129 -11.50 -2.70 3.25
CA LEU A 129 -10.32 -3.51 2.89
C LEU A 129 -10.65 -4.99 2.74
N LEU A 130 -11.70 -5.50 3.39
CA LEU A 130 -12.14 -6.90 3.27
C LEU A 130 -13.12 -7.10 2.10
N ILE A 131 -14.07 -6.17 1.93
CA ILE A 131 -15.17 -6.35 0.97
C ILE A 131 -14.88 -5.68 -0.38
N HIS A 132 -14.41 -4.43 -0.36
CA HIS A 132 -14.25 -3.62 -1.58
C HIS A 132 -13.05 -2.65 -1.48
N PRO A 133 -11.81 -3.16 -1.62
CA PRO A 133 -10.59 -2.39 -1.32
C PRO A 133 -10.39 -1.20 -2.26
N GLN A 134 -10.98 -1.21 -3.47
CA GLN A 134 -10.91 -0.11 -4.43
C GLN A 134 -11.48 1.20 -3.88
N THR A 135 -12.49 1.12 -3.01
CA THR A 135 -13.09 2.31 -2.37
C THR A 135 -12.10 3.01 -1.47
N VAL A 136 -11.26 2.25 -0.74
CA VAL A 136 -10.28 2.80 0.19
C VAL A 136 -9.25 3.65 -0.56
N TYR A 137 -8.70 3.12 -1.66
CA TYR A 137 -7.68 3.83 -2.43
C TYR A 137 -8.20 5.07 -3.17
N ARG A 138 -9.49 5.12 -3.51
CA ARG A 138 -10.12 6.36 -4.00
C ARG A 138 -10.01 7.50 -2.98
N LYS A 139 -10.11 7.20 -1.67
CA LYS A 139 -9.96 8.17 -0.57
C LYS A 139 -8.53 8.73 -0.47
N PHE A 140 -7.51 7.93 -0.75
CA PHE A 140 -6.12 8.40 -0.79
C PHE A 140 -5.91 9.44 -1.90
N VAL A 141 -6.49 9.23 -3.09
CA VAL A 141 -6.44 10.20 -4.18
C VAL A 141 -7.12 11.52 -3.79
N TYR A 142 -8.26 11.47 -3.09
CA TYR A 142 -8.91 12.68 -2.58
C TYR A 142 -8.05 13.41 -1.54
N ARG A 143 -7.40 12.69 -0.63
CA ARG A 143 -6.49 13.28 0.37
C ARG A 143 -5.30 13.98 -0.29
N LYS A 144 -4.74 13.39 -1.35
CA LYS A 144 -3.67 14.06 -2.10
C LYS A 144 -4.13 15.40 -2.69
N ARG A 145 -5.39 15.50 -3.16
CA ARG A 145 -5.92 16.77 -3.69
C ARG A 145 -6.16 17.84 -2.63
N THR A 146 -6.46 17.46 -1.39
CA THR A 146 -6.83 18.41 -0.32
C THR A 146 -5.70 18.73 0.64
N LYS A 147 -4.78 17.79 0.91
CA LYS A 147 -3.69 17.92 1.88
C LYS A 147 -2.29 17.70 1.29
N ASP A 148 -2.21 17.50 -0.02
CA ASP A 148 -0.97 17.27 -0.77
C ASP A 148 -0.04 16.15 -0.24
N GLN A 149 -0.59 15.17 0.49
CA GLN A 149 0.18 14.08 1.09
C GLN A 149 -0.47 12.71 0.86
N TRP A 150 0.37 11.69 0.64
CA TRP A 150 -0.09 10.32 0.42
C TRP A 150 -0.14 9.51 1.71
N ALA A 151 0.81 9.68 2.63
CA ALA A 151 0.80 8.98 3.92
C ALA A 151 -0.38 9.40 4.82
N ARG A 152 -0.77 8.51 5.73
CA ARG A 152 -1.80 8.72 6.72
C ARG A 152 -1.23 9.51 7.90
N ASP A 153 -2.03 10.47 8.38
CA ASP A 153 -1.70 11.34 9.52
C ASP A 153 -2.53 11.07 10.77
N ASP A 154 -3.59 10.25 10.62
CA ASP A 154 -4.52 9.84 11.67
C ASP A 154 -4.11 8.50 12.29
N PRO A 155 -3.98 8.41 13.62
CA PRO A 155 -3.59 7.19 14.32
C PRO A 155 -4.72 6.14 14.43
N ALA A 156 -5.97 6.50 14.13
CA ALA A 156 -7.16 5.67 14.37
C ALA A 156 -7.07 4.27 13.72
N PHE A 157 -6.57 4.19 12.48
CA PHE A 157 -6.39 2.91 11.79
C PHE A 157 -5.37 2.00 12.50
N LEU A 158 -4.26 2.54 12.98
CA LEU A 158 -3.26 1.75 13.70
C LEU A 158 -3.79 1.24 15.04
N VAL A 159 -4.59 2.06 15.74
CA VAL A 159 -5.20 1.65 17.01
C VAL A 159 -6.18 0.50 16.79
N LEU A 160 -7.04 0.59 15.76
CA LEU A 160 -7.94 -0.51 15.43
C LEU A 160 -7.19 -1.76 14.93
N LEU A 161 -6.10 -1.59 14.18
CA LEU A 161 -5.25 -2.71 13.77
C LEU A 161 -4.58 -3.37 14.99
N ALA A 162 -4.08 -2.59 15.95
CA ALA A 162 -3.52 -3.10 17.21
C ALA A 162 -4.58 -3.84 18.04
N ALA A 163 -5.82 -3.34 18.09
CA ALA A 163 -6.93 -4.03 18.72
C ALA A 163 -7.26 -5.36 18.02
N ALA A 164 -7.24 -5.40 16.69
CA ALA A 164 -7.43 -6.64 15.92
C ALA A 164 -6.30 -7.66 16.18
N LEU A 165 -5.04 -7.19 16.23
CA LEU A 165 -3.88 -8.00 16.61
C LEU A 165 -4.03 -8.60 18.00
N LEU A 166 -4.45 -7.79 18.98
CA LEU A 166 -4.70 -8.26 20.34
C LEU A 166 -5.82 -9.31 20.39
N PHE A 167 -6.96 -9.04 19.75
CA PHE A 167 -8.09 -9.99 19.70
C PHE A 167 -7.69 -11.32 19.05
N SER A 168 -6.99 -11.26 17.92
CA SER A 168 -6.49 -12.46 17.25
C SER A 168 -5.46 -13.23 18.09
N SER A 169 -4.63 -12.53 18.87
CA SER A 169 -3.67 -13.17 19.77
C SER A 169 -4.33 -13.88 20.94
N VAL A 170 -5.42 -13.32 21.47
CA VAL A 170 -6.24 -13.98 22.48
C VAL A 170 -6.86 -15.26 21.89
N LEU A 171 -7.36 -15.22 20.65
CA LEU A 171 -7.88 -16.39 19.97
C LEU A 171 -6.81 -17.50 19.82
N PHE A 172 -5.60 -17.16 19.38
CA PHE A 172 -4.50 -18.13 19.32
C PHE A 172 -4.12 -18.68 20.69
N ALA A 173 -4.12 -17.87 21.73
CA ALA A 173 -3.83 -18.35 23.08
C ALA A 173 -4.86 -19.38 23.55
N PHE A 174 -6.14 -19.20 23.21
CA PHE A 174 -7.18 -20.20 23.49
C PHE A 174 -6.99 -21.47 22.66
N VAL A 175 -6.77 -21.35 21.35
CA VAL A 175 -6.60 -22.51 20.46
C VAL A 175 -5.37 -23.31 20.87
N LEU A 176 -4.23 -22.66 21.08
CA LEU A 176 -2.96 -23.30 21.41
C LEU A 176 -2.79 -23.61 22.92
N ASN A 177 -3.80 -23.33 23.76
CA ASN A 177 -3.74 -23.50 25.22
C ASN A 177 -2.49 -22.87 25.88
N LEU A 178 -2.19 -21.62 25.53
CA LEU A 178 -1.01 -20.92 26.02
C LEU A 178 -1.20 -20.39 27.45
N SER A 179 -0.12 -20.39 28.23
CA SER A 179 -0.06 -19.67 29.52
C SER A 179 -0.07 -18.15 29.31
N PHE A 180 -0.30 -17.37 30.37
CA PHE A 180 -0.29 -15.89 30.27
C PHE A 180 1.04 -15.34 29.73
N SER A 181 2.18 -15.91 30.16
CA SER A 181 3.51 -15.56 29.64
C SER A 181 3.66 -15.94 28.16
N GLY A 182 3.21 -17.14 27.78
CA GLY A 182 3.21 -17.58 26.37
C GLY A 182 2.35 -16.70 25.47
N PHE A 183 1.18 -16.27 25.95
CA PHE A 183 0.33 -15.29 25.28
C PHE A 183 1.06 -13.95 25.07
N LEU A 184 1.71 -13.41 26.12
CA LEU A 184 2.43 -12.14 26.02
C LEU A 184 3.60 -12.23 25.02
N ALA A 185 4.36 -13.33 25.06
CA ALA A 185 5.45 -13.59 24.13
C ALA A 185 4.95 -13.69 22.68
N PHE A 186 3.85 -14.43 22.46
CA PHE A 186 3.20 -14.55 21.15
C PHE A 186 2.69 -13.19 20.65
N PHE A 187 1.96 -12.44 21.49
CA PHE A 187 1.44 -11.11 21.13
C PHE A 187 2.57 -10.15 20.74
N MET A 188 3.66 -10.11 21.52
CA MET A 188 4.83 -9.28 21.19
C MET A 188 5.50 -9.73 19.90
N TRP A 189 5.59 -11.03 19.64
CA TRP A 189 6.12 -11.56 18.39
C TRP A 189 5.28 -11.11 17.19
N VAL A 190 3.97 -11.31 17.23
CA VAL A 190 3.06 -10.95 16.13
C VAL A 190 3.08 -9.45 15.85
N VAL A 191 3.13 -8.61 16.90
CA VAL A 191 3.21 -7.15 16.72
C VAL A 191 4.57 -6.72 16.19
N VAL A 192 5.67 -7.12 16.84
CA VAL A 192 7.01 -6.58 16.54
C VAL A 192 7.60 -7.23 15.30
N VAL A 193 7.51 -8.55 15.18
CA VAL A 193 8.13 -9.31 14.08
C VAL A 193 7.20 -9.34 12.88
N ASP A 194 6.01 -9.92 13.03
CA ASP A 194 5.15 -10.24 11.89
C ASP A 194 4.52 -8.98 11.26
N CYS A 195 4.16 -7.98 12.08
CA CYS A 195 3.59 -6.72 11.60
C CYS A 195 4.67 -5.64 11.33
N LEU A 196 5.45 -5.26 12.35
CA LEU A 196 6.37 -4.11 12.21
C LEU A 196 7.65 -4.42 11.42
N LEU A 197 8.39 -5.47 11.76
CA LEU A 197 9.67 -5.78 11.12
C LEU A 197 9.49 -6.20 9.66
N VAL A 198 8.56 -7.12 9.38
CA VAL A 198 8.20 -7.50 8.01
C VAL A 198 7.68 -6.27 7.25
N GLY A 199 6.85 -5.44 7.89
CA GLY A 199 6.31 -4.23 7.28
C GLY A 199 7.35 -3.20 6.89
N ILE A 200 8.33 -2.92 7.76
CA ILE A 200 9.45 -2.02 7.45
C ILE A 200 10.27 -2.58 6.30
N THR A 201 10.54 -3.89 6.29
CA THR A 201 11.30 -4.56 5.24
C THR A 201 10.59 -4.45 3.88
N VAL A 202 9.31 -4.82 3.83
CA VAL A 202 8.50 -4.75 2.61
C VAL A 202 8.34 -3.31 2.14
N ALA A 203 8.04 -2.37 3.03
CA ALA A 203 7.91 -0.95 2.68
C ALA A 203 9.20 -0.40 2.08
N THR A 204 10.36 -0.75 2.63
CA THR A 204 11.67 -0.29 2.15
C THR A 204 12.00 -0.88 0.78
N ILE A 205 11.75 -2.17 0.56
CA ILE A 205 11.96 -2.82 -0.75
C ILE A 205 11.05 -2.19 -1.80
N LEU A 206 9.75 -2.05 -1.52
CA LEU A 206 8.79 -1.52 -2.49
C LEU A 206 9.02 -0.03 -2.75
N TRP A 207 9.40 0.75 -1.73
CA TRP A 207 9.82 2.14 -1.87
C TRP A 207 11.03 2.28 -2.80
N PHE A 208 12.05 1.43 -2.60
CA PHE A 208 13.24 1.43 -3.45
C PHE A 208 12.91 1.02 -4.89
N LEU A 209 12.18 -0.08 -5.09
CA LEU A 209 11.82 -0.58 -6.42
C LEU A 209 10.94 0.42 -7.19
N SER A 210 9.95 1.02 -6.52
CA SER A 210 9.04 1.97 -7.16
C SER A 210 9.74 3.25 -7.59
N ASN A 211 10.59 3.82 -6.73
CA ASN A 211 11.34 5.03 -7.08
C ASN A 211 12.44 4.76 -8.12
N LYS A 212 13.09 3.60 -8.08
CA LYS A 212 14.18 3.28 -9.00
C LYS A 212 13.70 2.90 -10.41
N TYR A 213 12.60 2.14 -10.52
CA TYR A 213 12.22 1.51 -11.79
C TYR A 213 10.84 1.90 -12.33
N LEU A 214 9.93 2.35 -11.47
CA LEU A 214 8.51 2.52 -11.85
C LEU A 214 8.06 3.98 -11.92
N ARG A 215 8.91 4.94 -11.58
CA ARG A 215 8.59 6.38 -11.70
C ARG A 215 8.39 6.79 -13.17
N ARG A 216 7.33 7.55 -13.40
CA ARG A 216 7.05 8.22 -14.68
C ARG A 216 7.58 9.64 -14.71
N THR A 217 7.44 10.36 -13.59
CA THR A 217 7.88 11.75 -13.43
C THR A 217 9.06 11.82 -12.48
N LEU A 218 9.96 12.77 -12.72
CA LEU A 218 11.13 12.96 -11.86
C LEU A 218 10.86 13.92 -10.69
N ASP A 219 9.80 14.72 -10.76
CA ASP A 219 9.52 15.83 -9.84
C ASP A 219 9.02 15.38 -8.46
N GLN A 220 8.48 14.16 -8.34
CA GLN A 220 7.92 13.65 -7.09
C GLN A 220 8.30 12.18 -6.86
N ASP A 221 8.82 11.90 -5.67
CA ASP A 221 9.12 10.55 -5.19
C ASP A 221 7.92 9.93 -4.46
N VAL A 222 7.89 8.59 -4.44
CA VAL A 222 6.99 7.82 -3.59
C VAL A 222 7.42 7.99 -2.13
N GLU A 223 6.49 8.42 -1.27
CA GLU A 223 6.71 8.59 0.16
C GLU A 223 6.88 7.23 0.84
N TRP A 224 7.95 7.04 1.63
CA TRP A 224 8.16 5.78 2.38
C TRP A 224 7.00 5.47 3.34
N GLY A 225 6.45 6.50 4.00
CA GLY A 225 5.28 6.33 4.89
C GLY A 225 4.04 5.81 4.15
N TYR A 226 3.88 6.16 2.87
CA TYR A 226 2.82 5.59 2.05
C TYR A 226 3.06 4.10 1.75
N CYS A 227 4.32 3.70 1.47
CA CYS A 227 4.67 2.29 1.27
C CYS A 227 4.36 1.45 2.51
N PHE A 228 4.63 1.99 3.71
CA PHE A 228 4.30 1.34 4.98
C PHE A 228 2.78 1.29 5.20
N ASP A 229 2.03 2.36 4.90
CA ASP A 229 0.56 2.35 4.95
C ASP A 229 -0.06 1.30 4.02
N VAL A 230 0.49 1.14 2.82
CA VAL A 230 0.05 0.10 1.87
C VAL A 230 0.29 -1.29 2.45
N HIS A 231 1.44 -1.53 3.10
CA HIS A 231 1.69 -2.78 3.81
C HIS A 231 0.64 -3.01 4.91
N LEU A 232 0.37 -2.03 5.76
CA LEU A 232 -0.60 -2.18 6.85
C LEU A 232 -2.03 -2.43 6.35
N ASN A 233 -2.42 -1.76 5.25
CA ASN A 233 -3.71 -2.00 4.60
C ASN A 233 -3.80 -3.43 4.02
N ALA A 234 -2.72 -3.95 3.43
CA ALA A 234 -2.67 -5.31 2.89
C ALA A 234 -2.56 -6.39 3.98
N PHE A 235 -1.87 -6.07 5.08
CA PHE A 235 -1.68 -6.94 6.23
C PHE A 235 -2.99 -7.19 6.97
N PHE A 236 -3.89 -6.20 7.07
CA PHE A 236 -5.13 -6.37 7.81
C PHE A 236 -6.02 -7.53 7.30
N PRO A 237 -6.36 -7.65 6.01
CA PRO A 237 -7.09 -8.82 5.52
C PRO A 237 -6.34 -10.14 5.65
N LEU A 238 -5.02 -10.12 5.48
CA LEU A 238 -4.17 -11.28 5.72
C LEU A 238 -4.25 -11.74 7.18
N LEU A 239 -4.24 -10.80 8.13
CA LEU A 239 -4.46 -11.04 9.55
C LEU A 239 -5.85 -11.65 9.80
N ILE A 240 -6.92 -11.12 9.20
CA ILE A 240 -8.25 -11.70 9.39
C ILE A 240 -8.29 -13.15 8.91
N LEU A 241 -7.75 -13.45 7.72
CA LEU A 241 -7.76 -14.81 7.19
C LEU A 241 -6.88 -15.77 8.00
N LEU A 242 -5.64 -15.38 8.31
CA LEU A 242 -4.65 -16.27 8.92
C LEU A 242 -4.67 -16.27 10.45
N HIS A 243 -5.09 -15.17 11.09
CA HIS A 243 -5.06 -15.04 12.53
C HIS A 243 -6.43 -15.01 13.20
N ALA A 244 -7.51 -14.74 12.47
CA ALA A 244 -8.86 -14.85 13.02
C ALA A 244 -9.59 -16.10 12.52
N ILE A 245 -9.56 -16.40 11.21
CA ILE A 245 -10.32 -17.53 10.65
C ILE A 245 -9.57 -18.85 10.78
N LEU A 246 -8.29 -18.89 10.39
CA LEU A 246 -7.51 -20.14 10.38
C LEU A 246 -7.47 -20.85 11.76
N PRO A 247 -7.24 -20.16 12.90
CA PRO A 247 -7.23 -20.84 14.20
C PRO A 247 -8.58 -21.48 14.56
N LEU A 248 -9.70 -20.87 14.17
CA LEU A 248 -11.05 -21.44 14.38
C LEU A 248 -11.27 -22.72 13.57
N LEU A 249 -10.70 -22.79 12.37
CA LEU A 249 -10.81 -23.97 11.50
C LEU A 249 -9.77 -25.05 11.85
N PHE A 250 -8.80 -24.76 12.71
CA PHE A 250 -7.59 -25.57 12.85
C PHE A 250 -7.91 -27.00 13.31
N TYR A 251 -8.43 -27.18 14.53
CA TYR A 251 -8.77 -28.50 15.06
C TYR A 251 -9.97 -29.18 14.37
N GLY A 252 -10.87 -28.38 13.77
CA GLY A 252 -12.07 -28.90 13.13
C GLY A 252 -11.80 -29.50 11.74
N ILE A 253 -10.87 -28.91 10.98
CA ILE A 253 -10.71 -29.23 9.54
C ILE A 253 -9.25 -29.37 9.14
N VAL A 254 -8.34 -28.55 9.66
CA VAL A 254 -6.99 -28.39 9.11
C VAL A 254 -5.96 -29.34 9.74
N ASP A 255 -6.14 -29.73 11.00
CA ASP A 255 -5.21 -30.57 11.76
C ASP A 255 -5.43 -32.08 11.54
N TYR A 256 -5.59 -32.49 10.28
CA TYR A 256 -5.71 -33.91 9.93
C TYR A 256 -4.74 -34.28 8.81
N PRO A 257 -4.27 -35.55 8.75
CA PRO A 257 -3.34 -36.02 7.74
C PRO A 257 -3.98 -36.25 6.36
N TYR A 258 -5.22 -35.81 6.16
CA TYR A 258 -5.96 -36.01 4.91
C TYR A 258 -5.63 -34.96 3.86
N PHE A 259 -5.78 -35.32 2.59
CA PHE A 259 -5.58 -34.41 1.46
C PHE A 259 -6.47 -33.16 1.55
N LEU A 260 -7.74 -33.32 1.95
CA LEU A 260 -8.69 -32.21 2.03
C LEU A 260 -8.28 -31.16 3.07
N SER A 261 -7.77 -31.60 4.22
CA SER A 261 -7.27 -30.72 5.29
C SER A 261 -6.07 -29.90 4.83
N ARG A 262 -5.14 -30.53 4.10
CA ARG A 262 -4.01 -29.84 3.46
C ARG A 262 -4.46 -28.86 2.40
N LEU A 263 -5.39 -29.27 1.53
CA LEU A 263 -5.91 -28.44 0.47
C LEU A 263 -6.58 -27.19 1.04
N ILE A 264 -7.44 -27.34 2.05
CA ILE A 264 -8.13 -26.22 2.70
C ILE A 264 -7.13 -25.31 3.41
N GLY A 265 -6.23 -25.87 4.23
CA GLY A 265 -5.20 -25.09 4.94
C GLY A 265 -4.33 -24.27 3.99
N ASN A 266 -3.78 -24.91 2.95
CA ASN A 266 -2.94 -24.24 1.96
C ASN A 266 -3.75 -23.25 1.09
N THR A 267 -5.05 -23.51 0.86
CA THR A 267 -5.92 -22.56 0.13
C THR A 267 -6.12 -21.28 0.93
N VAL A 268 -6.32 -21.37 2.25
CA VAL A 268 -6.43 -20.18 3.11
C VAL A 268 -5.15 -19.33 3.05
N TRP A 269 -3.97 -19.97 3.11
CA TRP A 269 -2.68 -19.30 2.92
C TRP A 269 -2.52 -18.66 1.54
N PHE A 270 -2.88 -19.40 0.49
CA PHE A 270 -2.81 -18.89 -0.88
C PHE A 270 -3.73 -17.69 -1.09
N VAL A 271 -5.00 -17.78 -0.66
CA VAL A 271 -5.96 -16.67 -0.75
C VAL A 271 -5.47 -15.46 0.04
N ALA A 272 -4.98 -15.65 1.27
CA ALA A 272 -4.49 -14.55 2.10
C ALA A 272 -3.30 -13.82 1.48
N THR A 273 -2.33 -14.56 0.95
CA THR A 273 -1.13 -13.99 0.32
C THR A 273 -1.44 -13.35 -1.03
N VAL A 274 -2.31 -13.93 -1.85
CA VAL A 274 -2.78 -13.32 -3.11
C VAL A 274 -3.53 -12.02 -2.82
N TYR A 275 -4.38 -12.00 -1.80
CA TYR A 275 -5.14 -10.80 -1.43
C TYR A 275 -4.22 -9.68 -0.92
N TYR A 276 -3.18 -10.02 -0.15
CA TYR A 276 -2.13 -9.10 0.25
C TYR A 276 -1.42 -8.47 -0.97
N VAL A 277 -1.05 -9.28 -1.97
CA VAL A 277 -0.41 -8.79 -3.20
C VAL A 277 -1.38 -7.90 -4.01
N TYR A 278 -2.65 -8.28 -4.09
CA TYR A 278 -3.67 -7.50 -4.79
C TYR A 278 -3.89 -6.11 -4.16
N ILE A 279 -4.00 -6.03 -2.84
CA ILE A 279 -4.12 -4.74 -2.13
C ILE A 279 -2.85 -3.89 -2.32
N THR A 280 -1.68 -4.53 -2.28
CA THR A 280 -0.41 -3.85 -2.56
C THR A 280 -0.43 -3.23 -3.95
N PHE A 281 -0.78 -4.00 -4.99
CA PHE A 281 -0.93 -3.52 -6.36
C PHE A 281 -1.90 -2.34 -6.48
N LEU A 282 -3.05 -2.43 -5.80
CA LEU A 282 -4.08 -1.41 -5.83
C LEU A 282 -3.60 -0.09 -5.20
N GLY A 283 -2.80 -0.17 -4.14
CA GLY A 283 -2.13 0.98 -3.55
C GLY A 283 -1.21 1.68 -4.53
N TYR A 284 -0.23 0.97 -5.10
CA TYR A 284 0.70 1.60 -6.02
C TYR A 284 0.04 2.09 -7.32
N THR A 285 -1.06 1.47 -7.76
CA THR A 285 -1.82 1.93 -8.94
C THR A 285 -2.60 3.21 -8.68
N ALA A 286 -2.89 3.54 -7.42
CA ALA A 286 -3.51 4.82 -7.05
C ALA A 286 -2.55 6.02 -7.23
N LEU A 287 -1.24 5.78 -7.35
CA LEU A 287 -0.23 6.80 -7.54
C LEU A 287 -0.08 7.16 -9.02
N PRO A 288 -0.47 8.37 -9.47
CA PRO A 288 -0.34 8.78 -10.88
C PRO A 288 1.12 8.99 -11.32
N ILE A 289 2.05 9.08 -10.35
CA ILE A 289 3.49 9.23 -10.57
C ILE A 289 4.17 7.92 -11.02
N LEU A 290 3.48 6.78 -10.89
CA LEU A 290 4.01 5.48 -11.27
C LEU A 290 3.48 5.02 -12.64
N GLN A 291 4.33 4.30 -13.37
CA GLN A 291 4.01 3.59 -14.60
C GLN A 291 4.29 2.10 -14.42
N LYS A 292 3.68 1.27 -15.27
CA LYS A 292 3.86 -0.20 -15.27
C LYS A 292 3.65 -0.85 -13.89
N THR A 293 2.62 -0.43 -13.15
CA THR A 293 2.32 -0.95 -11.81
C THR A 293 1.89 -2.43 -11.80
N HIS A 294 1.56 -3.01 -12.95
CA HIS A 294 1.25 -4.44 -13.09
C HIS A 294 2.39 -5.37 -12.61
N VAL A 295 3.64 -4.88 -12.53
CA VAL A 295 4.78 -5.64 -11.98
C VAL A 295 4.51 -6.09 -10.53
N PHE A 296 3.73 -5.33 -9.75
CA PHE A 296 3.35 -5.73 -8.39
C PHE A 296 2.48 -6.98 -8.34
N LEU A 297 1.90 -7.44 -9.46
CA LEU A 297 1.12 -8.68 -9.53
C LEU A 297 1.97 -9.92 -9.82
N TYR A 298 3.22 -9.78 -10.28
CA TYR A 298 4.08 -10.92 -10.63
C TYR A 298 4.29 -11.94 -9.50
N PRO A 299 4.36 -11.55 -8.21
CA PRO A 299 4.43 -12.52 -7.11
C PRO A 299 3.29 -13.55 -7.10
N ILE A 300 2.10 -13.22 -7.63
CA ILE A 300 0.94 -14.13 -7.65
C ILE A 300 1.26 -15.42 -8.42
N THR A 301 2.00 -15.33 -9.53
CA THR A 301 2.39 -16.51 -10.32
C THR A 301 3.29 -17.45 -9.50
N PHE A 302 4.26 -16.90 -8.78
CA PHE A 302 5.13 -17.68 -7.91
C PHE A 302 4.37 -18.28 -6.71
N LEU A 303 3.43 -17.53 -6.14
CA LEU A 303 2.55 -18.03 -5.07
C LEU A 303 1.68 -19.19 -5.55
N PHE A 304 1.19 -19.16 -6.80
CA PHE A 304 0.40 -20.25 -7.36
C PHE A 304 1.25 -21.52 -7.56
N ILE A 305 2.45 -21.37 -8.10
CA ILE A 305 3.41 -22.49 -8.23
C ILE A 305 3.73 -23.07 -6.85
N PHE A 306 4.00 -22.21 -5.86
CA PHE A 306 4.26 -22.62 -4.49
C PHE A 306 3.07 -23.34 -3.86
N PHE A 307 1.84 -22.87 -4.06
CA PHE A 307 0.62 -23.52 -3.60
C PHE A 307 0.47 -24.94 -4.19
N VAL A 308 0.64 -25.09 -5.51
CA VAL A 308 0.59 -26.42 -6.15
C VAL A 308 1.69 -27.32 -5.58
N ALA A 309 2.90 -26.81 -5.45
CA ALA A 309 4.03 -27.56 -4.91
C ALA A 309 3.78 -28.05 -3.47
N THR A 310 3.25 -27.21 -2.57
CA THR A 310 2.98 -27.61 -1.18
C THR A 310 1.87 -28.64 -1.08
N VAL A 311 0.80 -28.50 -1.87
CA VAL A 311 -0.28 -29.49 -1.92
C VAL A 311 0.22 -30.84 -2.47
N SER A 312 0.98 -30.83 -3.58
CA SER A 312 1.54 -32.04 -4.19
C SER A 312 2.60 -32.73 -3.33
N ALA A 313 3.42 -31.96 -2.61
CA ALA A 313 4.42 -32.48 -1.68
C ALA A 313 3.81 -33.05 -0.37
N GLY A 314 2.49 -32.88 -0.16
CA GLY A 314 1.83 -33.29 1.07
C GLY A 314 2.15 -32.40 2.28
N TRP A 315 2.67 -31.18 2.06
CA TRP A 315 3.02 -30.25 3.12
C TRP A 315 1.83 -29.36 3.50
N ASN A 316 1.41 -29.40 4.77
CA ASN A 316 0.41 -28.51 5.34
C ASN A 316 1.08 -27.29 6.01
N ILE A 317 1.00 -26.13 5.35
CA ILE A 317 1.63 -24.89 5.85
C ILE A 317 1.05 -24.49 7.21
N SER A 318 -0.28 -24.66 7.38
CA SER A 318 -0.97 -24.27 8.59
C SER A 318 -0.52 -25.06 9.82
N GLN A 319 -0.26 -26.37 9.68
CA GLN A 319 0.28 -27.19 10.77
C GLN A 319 1.68 -26.69 11.16
N THR A 320 2.57 -26.50 10.18
CA THR A 320 3.92 -25.98 10.45
C THR A 320 3.90 -24.60 11.11
N ALA A 321 2.97 -23.72 10.70
CA ALA A 321 2.82 -22.40 11.31
C ALA A 321 2.33 -22.49 12.76
N MET A 322 1.33 -23.33 13.05
CA MET A 322 0.83 -23.55 14.41
C MET A 322 1.91 -24.14 15.32
N ASP A 323 2.64 -25.14 14.85
CA ASP A 323 3.75 -25.75 15.59
C ASP A 323 4.84 -24.74 15.90
N PHE A 324 5.20 -23.90 14.92
CA PHE A 324 6.18 -22.83 15.09
C PHE A 324 5.73 -21.83 16.17
N TYR A 325 4.49 -21.35 16.09
CA TYR A 325 3.96 -20.39 17.07
C TYR A 325 3.87 -20.98 18.47
N HIS A 326 3.42 -22.24 18.58
CA HIS A 326 3.35 -22.96 19.85
C HIS A 326 4.74 -23.15 20.47
N PHE A 327 5.72 -23.62 19.69
CA PHE A 327 7.10 -23.78 20.14
C PHE A 327 7.72 -22.46 20.62
N ARG A 328 7.49 -21.38 19.87
CA ARG A 328 8.00 -20.05 20.23
C ARG A 328 7.39 -19.52 21.52
N ALA A 329 6.08 -19.67 21.68
CA ALA A 329 5.37 -19.21 22.88
C ALA A 329 5.77 -20.01 24.13
N MET A 330 6.04 -21.33 24.00
CA MET A 330 6.44 -22.17 25.13
C MET A 330 7.89 -21.94 25.58
N ASN A 331 8.80 -21.64 24.66
CA ASN A 331 10.20 -21.40 25.00
C ASN A 331 10.44 -20.12 25.80
N ALA A 332 9.47 -19.21 25.86
CA ALA A 332 9.54 -18.03 26.74
C ALA A 332 9.33 -18.37 28.23
N ASN A 333 8.93 -19.61 28.56
CA ASN A 333 8.75 -20.08 29.94
C ASN A 333 9.99 -20.82 30.48
N ARG A 334 11.07 -20.96 29.70
CA ARG A 334 12.38 -21.44 30.15
C ARG A 334 13.35 -20.27 30.18
#